data_AF-A0A7C9A5B2-F1
#
_entry.id   AF-A0A7C9A5B2-F1
#
_cell.length_a   1.000
_cell.length_b   1.000
_cell.length_c   1.000
_cell.angle_alpha   90.00
_cell.angle_beta   90.00
_cell.angle_gamma   90.00
#
_symmetry.space_group_name_H-M   'P 1'
#
loop_
_entity.id
_entity.type
_entity.pdbx_description
1 polymer ?
#
loop_
_entity_poly.entity_id
_entity_poly.type
_entity_poly.pdbx_seq_one_letter_code
_entity_poly.pdbx_strand_id
1 'polypeptide(L)'
;CSSDLEVEDSIPFSVGFALPDEGPIHGHPNCALFPKGHPIPSDKVLSLCKSGTFHIEAFYADKNELPPGVSPKFSLYKIGPFQGLDTENAKVKVKARLTLNGVVTLASASLVGSHRDETALRSNAEKPDVESENGYTDARIGAEDGYALSQKPVNDGNGKVMKRMHIPIDEVVYGGMTAVQFEQAREKEVQLTEQDKKVEHAKEKKNTLESYVYETRNKILDTYQGFATESEKDEIS
;
A
#
# COMPACT_ATOMS: atom_id res chain seq x y z
N CYS A 1 31.39 -4.35 7.86
CA CYS A 1 31.03 -3.11 7.14
C CYS A 1 29.60 -3.25 6.63
N SER A 2 28.62 -2.81 7.41
CA SER A 2 27.29 -2.55 6.85
C SER A 2 27.38 -1.19 6.17
N SER A 3 27.34 -1.17 4.85
CA SER A 3 27.19 0.07 4.12
C SER A 3 25.72 0.46 4.23
N ASP A 4 25.41 1.47 5.03
CA ASP A 4 24.09 2.10 5.03
C ASP A 4 23.96 2.86 3.71
N LEU A 5 23.33 2.23 2.72
CA LEU A 5 23.01 2.83 1.43
C LEU A 5 21.64 3.50 1.53
N GLU A 6 21.63 4.82 1.48
CA GLU A 6 20.42 5.62 1.32
C GLU A 6 20.30 6.03 -0.15
N VAL A 7 19.16 5.72 -0.75
CA VAL A 7 18.85 6.05 -2.15
C VAL A 7 17.67 7.03 -2.14
N GLU A 8 17.91 8.23 -2.67
CA GLU A 8 16.88 9.24 -2.87
C GLU A 8 16.39 9.18 -4.32
N ASP A 9 15.07 9.15 -4.51
CA ASP A 9 14.42 9.18 -5.81
C ASP A 9 13.32 10.25 -5.81
N SER A 10 12.83 10.64 -6.99
CA SER A 10 11.85 11.71 -7.15
C SER A 10 10.81 11.41 -8.23
N ILE A 11 9.59 11.93 -8.06
CA ILE A 11 8.51 11.69 -9.03
C ILE A 11 8.74 12.46 -10.34
N PRO A 12 8.69 11.80 -11.51
CA PRO A 12 9.04 12.43 -12.79
C PRO A 12 7.95 13.36 -13.36
N PHE A 13 6.71 13.26 -12.87
CA PHE A 13 5.57 14.04 -13.36
C PHE A 13 4.81 14.68 -12.20
N SER A 14 4.22 15.84 -12.46
CA SER A 14 3.36 16.51 -11.49
C SER A 14 2.00 15.79 -11.39
N VAL A 15 1.61 15.38 -10.19
CA VAL A 15 0.36 14.64 -9.94
C VAL A 15 -0.58 15.45 -9.07
N GLY A 16 -1.84 15.57 -9.51
CA GLY A 16 -2.93 16.24 -8.82
C GLY A 16 -4.13 15.32 -8.56
N PHE A 17 -5.07 15.81 -7.75
CA PHE A 17 -6.33 15.15 -7.45
C PHE A 17 -7.49 16.11 -7.72
N ALA A 18 -8.52 15.62 -8.39
CA ALA A 18 -9.72 16.37 -8.73
C ALA A 18 -10.97 15.61 -8.29
N LEU A 19 -12.01 16.36 -7.96
CA LEU A 19 -13.36 15.85 -7.88
C LEU A 19 -13.99 15.93 -9.27
N PRO A 20 -14.58 14.85 -9.80
CA PRO A 20 -15.19 14.88 -11.14
C PRO A 20 -16.21 16.01 -11.33
N ASP A 21 -16.95 16.36 -10.28
CA ASP A 21 -18.02 17.36 -10.33
C ASP A 21 -17.58 18.79 -9.94
N GLU A 22 -16.51 18.93 -9.13
CA GLU A 22 -16.08 20.22 -8.57
C GLU A 22 -14.73 20.69 -9.14
N GLY A 23 -14.04 19.83 -9.86
CA GLY A 23 -12.74 20.11 -10.42
C GLY A 23 -11.59 19.91 -9.41
N PRO A 24 -10.44 20.54 -9.65
CA PRO A 24 -9.22 20.22 -8.93
C PRO A 24 -9.20 20.70 -7.46
N ILE A 25 -8.71 19.87 -6.53
CA ILE A 25 -8.82 20.09 -5.06
C ILE A 25 -7.95 21.25 -4.55
N HIS A 26 -6.84 21.58 -5.22
CA HIS A 26 -5.95 22.68 -4.84
C HIS A 26 -5.89 23.74 -5.95
N GLY A 27 -6.65 24.83 -5.78
CA GLY A 27 -6.79 25.94 -6.76
C GLY A 27 -5.57 26.85 -6.95
N HIS A 28 -4.34 26.36 -6.80
CA HIS A 28 -3.11 27.09 -7.14
C HIS A 28 -2.71 26.76 -8.60
N PRO A 29 -2.04 27.66 -9.37
CA PRO A 29 -1.82 27.55 -10.82
C PRO A 29 -1.33 26.20 -11.40
N ASN A 30 -0.73 25.31 -10.60
CA ASN A 30 -0.26 24.01 -11.08
C ASN A 30 -1.09 22.81 -10.59
N CYS A 31 -2.06 23.00 -9.68
CA CYS A 31 -2.90 21.97 -9.03
C CYS A 31 -2.23 20.61 -8.64
N ALA A 32 -0.90 20.57 -8.58
CA ALA A 32 -0.16 19.36 -8.29
C ALA A 32 -0.07 19.18 -6.77
N LEU A 33 -0.56 18.05 -6.26
CA LEU A 33 -0.32 17.66 -4.88
C LEU A 33 1.14 17.23 -4.71
N PHE A 34 1.67 16.48 -5.69
CA PHE A 34 3.07 16.10 -5.80
C PHE A 34 3.65 16.74 -7.06
N PRO A 35 4.42 17.84 -6.96
CA PRO A 35 5.06 18.43 -8.12
C PRO A 35 6.15 17.50 -8.68
N LYS A 36 6.48 17.67 -9.96
CA LYS A 36 7.65 17.03 -10.57
C LYS A 36 8.91 17.29 -9.73
N GLY A 37 9.71 16.24 -9.52
CA GLY A 37 10.91 16.28 -8.67
C GLY A 37 10.63 16.16 -7.17
N HIS A 38 9.38 15.93 -6.75
CA HIS A 38 9.05 15.70 -5.34
C HIS A 38 9.65 14.35 -4.86
N PRO A 39 10.31 14.31 -3.69
CA PRO A 39 11.02 13.12 -3.22
C PRO A 39 10.08 11.95 -2.94
N ILE A 40 10.58 10.74 -3.18
CA ILE A 40 9.94 9.46 -2.92
C ILE A 40 10.61 8.82 -1.71
N PRO A 41 9.85 8.34 -0.69
CA PRO A 41 8.39 8.37 -0.55
C PRO A 41 7.90 9.66 0.11
N SER A 42 6.61 9.99 -0.08
CA SER A 42 6.00 11.16 0.58
C SER A 42 4.52 10.96 0.89
N ASP A 43 4.03 11.57 1.97
CA ASP A 43 2.63 11.57 2.35
C ASP A 43 2.06 13.00 2.37
N LYS A 44 0.83 13.21 1.86
CA LYS A 44 0.10 14.48 1.91
C LYS A 44 -1.35 14.25 2.32
N VAL A 45 -1.91 15.17 3.10
CA VAL A 45 -3.28 15.05 3.61
C VAL A 45 -4.16 16.13 2.98
N LEU A 46 -5.21 15.70 2.30
CA LEU A 46 -6.29 16.53 1.76
C LEU A 46 -7.43 16.60 2.80
N SER A 47 -8.07 17.76 2.92
CA SER A 47 -9.26 17.93 3.77
C SER A 47 -10.41 18.44 2.91
N LEU A 48 -11.51 17.68 2.87
CA LEU A 48 -12.68 17.94 2.05
C LEU A 48 -13.93 17.99 2.94
N CYS A 49 -14.93 18.78 2.57
CA CYS A 49 -16.25 18.74 3.20
C CYS A 49 -17.21 18.04 2.24
N LYS A 50 -17.76 16.89 2.64
CA LYS A 50 -18.62 16.05 1.77
C LYS A 50 -19.80 15.48 2.54
N SER A 51 -20.93 15.41 1.85
CA SER A 51 -22.20 14.95 2.42
C SER A 51 -22.54 13.49 2.17
N GLY A 52 -21.78 12.81 1.33
CA GLY A 52 -21.96 11.39 1.06
C GLY A 52 -20.77 10.79 0.33
N THR A 53 -20.92 9.54 -0.11
CA THR A 53 -19.93 8.87 -0.97
C THR A 53 -19.58 9.77 -2.15
N PHE A 54 -18.30 9.94 -2.41
CA PHE A 54 -17.81 10.80 -3.48
C PHE A 54 -16.61 10.17 -4.17
N HIS A 55 -16.26 10.72 -5.33
CA HIS A 55 -15.14 10.24 -6.13
C HIS A 55 -14.01 11.25 -6.16
N ILE A 56 -12.77 10.76 -6.15
CA ILE A 56 -11.56 11.54 -6.42
C ILE A 56 -10.86 10.90 -7.61
N GLU A 57 -10.52 11.69 -8.62
CA GLU A 57 -9.74 11.27 -9.77
C GLU A 57 -8.30 11.80 -9.65
N ALA A 58 -7.33 10.91 -9.84
CA ALA A 58 -5.92 11.26 -9.90
C ALA A 58 -5.50 11.50 -11.36
N PHE A 59 -4.75 12.58 -11.57
CA PHE A 59 -4.34 13.01 -12.90
C PHE A 59 -2.95 13.66 -12.90
N TYR A 60 -2.29 13.61 -14.05
CA TYR A 60 -1.08 14.36 -14.34
C TYR A 60 -1.45 15.83 -14.62
N ALA A 61 -0.85 16.74 -13.85
CA ALA A 61 -1.18 18.15 -13.89
C ALA A 61 -0.74 18.84 -15.19
N ASP A 62 0.42 18.47 -15.72
CA ASP A 62 0.92 18.99 -17.00
C ASP A 62 0.78 17.94 -18.10
N LYS A 63 -0.12 18.21 -19.06
CA LYS A 63 -0.37 17.33 -20.21
C LYS A 63 0.75 17.40 -21.24
N ASN A 64 1.52 18.49 -21.28
CA ASN A 64 2.57 18.68 -22.28
C ASN A 64 3.80 17.82 -21.96
N GLU A 65 3.96 17.40 -20.71
CA GLU A 65 5.03 16.49 -20.29
C GLU A 65 4.73 15.02 -20.61
N LEU A 66 3.48 14.71 -20.99
CA LEU A 66 3.07 13.34 -21.28
C LEU A 66 3.40 12.94 -22.71
N PRO A 67 3.85 11.69 -22.94
CA PRO A 67 3.98 11.14 -24.27
C PRO A 67 2.67 11.23 -25.08
N PRO A 68 2.74 11.38 -26.41
CA PRO A 68 1.54 11.42 -27.26
C PRO A 68 0.65 10.19 -27.06
N GLY A 69 -0.65 10.41 -26.87
CA GLY A 69 -1.65 9.36 -26.68
C GLY A 69 -1.86 8.90 -25.24
N VAL A 70 -1.10 9.42 -24.26
CA VAL A 70 -1.29 9.11 -22.85
C VAL A 70 -2.45 9.93 -22.27
N SER A 71 -3.39 9.25 -21.61
CA SER A 71 -4.45 9.90 -20.85
C SER A 71 -3.86 10.62 -19.63
N PRO A 72 -4.22 11.89 -19.38
CA PRO A 72 -3.80 12.59 -18.15
C PRO A 72 -4.36 11.95 -16.89
N LYS A 73 -5.50 11.26 -16.97
CA LYS A 73 -6.16 10.61 -15.84
C LYS A 73 -5.66 9.17 -15.72
N PHE A 74 -5.30 8.72 -14.52
CA PHE A 74 -4.74 7.38 -14.31
C PHE A 74 -5.41 6.56 -13.19
N SER A 75 -6.11 7.18 -12.22
CA SER A 75 -6.86 6.43 -11.20
C SER A 75 -8.14 7.16 -10.78
N LEU A 76 -9.16 6.38 -10.42
CA LEU A 76 -10.41 6.85 -9.83
C LEU A 76 -10.63 6.15 -8.49
N TYR A 77 -10.85 6.95 -7.45
CA TYR A 77 -11.09 6.49 -6.09
C TYR A 77 -12.53 6.80 -5.71
N LYS A 78 -13.23 5.82 -5.16
CA LYS A 78 -14.54 5.98 -4.53
C LYS A 78 -14.37 5.93 -3.02
N ILE A 79 -14.72 7.01 -2.35
CA ILE A 79 -14.56 7.18 -0.90
C ILE A 79 -15.93 7.14 -0.25
N GLY A 80 -16.22 6.06 0.47
CA GLY A 80 -17.53 5.79 1.07
C GLY A 80 -17.93 4.32 0.94
N PRO A 81 -18.99 3.88 1.63
CA PRO A 81 -20.01 4.68 2.31
C PRO A 81 -19.57 5.27 3.67
N PHE A 82 -20.19 6.39 4.07
CA PHE A 82 -20.02 6.97 5.40
C PHE A 82 -20.88 6.23 6.42
N GLN A 83 -20.29 5.77 7.51
CA GLN A 83 -21.00 5.03 8.54
C GLN A 83 -21.58 5.99 9.59
N GLY A 84 -22.91 6.18 9.58
CA GLY A 84 -23.71 6.43 10.78
C GLY A 84 -23.78 7.84 11.38
N LEU A 85 -23.64 8.93 10.62
CA LEU A 85 -23.96 10.29 11.12
C LEU A 85 -24.72 11.11 10.07
N ASP A 86 -25.50 12.08 10.55
CA ASP A 86 -26.05 13.15 9.73
C ASP A 86 -24.86 13.88 9.09
N THR A 87 -24.65 13.64 7.81
CA THR A 87 -23.39 13.91 7.11
C THR A 87 -23.43 15.26 6.41
N GLU A 88 -24.34 16.16 6.79
CA GLU A 88 -24.39 17.50 6.22
C GLU A 88 -23.03 18.21 6.41
N ASN A 89 -22.23 18.28 5.33
CA ASN A 89 -20.88 18.83 5.28
C ASN A 89 -19.83 18.16 6.21
N ALA A 90 -19.84 16.83 6.26
CA ALA A 90 -18.85 16.05 7.00
C ALA A 90 -17.40 16.34 6.55
N LYS A 91 -16.50 16.66 7.48
CA LYS A 91 -15.09 16.94 7.19
C LYS A 91 -14.29 15.64 7.05
N VAL A 92 -13.94 15.28 5.82
CA VAL A 92 -13.17 14.10 5.47
C VAL A 92 -11.70 14.46 5.26
N LYS A 93 -10.81 13.76 5.96
CA LYS A 93 -9.36 13.81 5.73
C LYS A 93 -8.95 12.60 4.90
N VAL A 94 -8.33 12.84 3.75
CA VAL A 94 -7.83 11.83 2.83
C VAL A 94 -6.31 11.93 2.77
N LYS A 95 -5.61 10.83 3.02
CA LYS A 95 -4.16 10.76 2.96
C LYS A 95 -3.74 10.20 1.60
N ALA A 96 -3.14 11.04 0.77
CA ALA A 96 -2.46 10.62 -0.45
C ALA A 96 -1.01 10.24 -0.13
N ARG A 97 -0.52 9.16 -0.74
CA ARG A 97 0.81 8.60 -0.54
C ARG A 97 1.50 8.41 -1.88
N LEU A 98 2.70 8.94 -1.99
CA LEU A 98 3.70 8.56 -2.98
C LEU A 98 4.55 7.45 -2.35
N THR A 99 4.34 6.22 -2.81
CA THR A 99 5.01 5.02 -2.29
C THR A 99 6.46 4.94 -2.76
N LEU A 100 7.29 4.12 -2.09
CA LEU A 100 8.68 3.86 -2.48
C LEU A 100 8.84 3.39 -3.94
N ASN A 101 7.79 2.78 -4.51
CA ASN A 101 7.78 2.33 -5.90
C ASN A 101 7.44 3.45 -6.91
N GLY A 102 7.33 4.70 -6.46
CA GLY A 102 6.91 5.83 -7.29
C GLY A 102 5.41 5.86 -7.65
N VAL A 103 4.60 5.01 -7.00
CA VAL A 103 3.14 4.94 -7.25
C VAL A 103 2.41 5.88 -6.30
N VAL A 104 1.53 6.72 -6.85
CA VAL A 104 0.64 7.59 -6.08
C VAL A 104 -0.68 6.88 -5.79
N THR A 105 -1.05 6.77 -4.52
CA THR A 105 -2.30 6.13 -4.06
C THR A 105 -2.99 6.95 -2.98
N LEU A 106 -4.30 6.71 -2.75
CA LEU A 106 -4.98 7.19 -1.56
C LEU A 106 -4.90 6.12 -0.45
N ALA A 107 -4.05 6.36 0.54
CA ALA A 107 -3.71 5.40 1.58
C ALA A 107 -4.79 5.26 2.67
N SER A 108 -5.51 6.34 3.00
CA SER A 108 -6.60 6.27 3.98
C SER A 108 -7.55 7.46 3.87
N ALA A 109 -8.80 7.25 4.29
CA ALA A 109 -9.79 8.30 4.44
C ALA A 109 -10.42 8.20 5.84
N SER A 110 -10.66 9.35 6.46
CA SER A 110 -11.29 9.38 7.78
C SER A 110 -12.19 10.59 7.98
N LEU A 111 -13.32 10.37 8.65
CA LEU A 111 -14.20 11.44 9.08
C LEU A 111 -13.66 12.07 10.37
N VAL A 112 -13.59 13.40 10.38
CA VAL A 112 -13.27 14.19 11.57
C VAL A 112 -14.59 14.69 12.16
N GLY A 113 -15.04 14.08 13.26
CA GLY A 113 -16.31 14.43 13.89
C GLY A 113 -16.30 15.82 14.54
N SER A 114 -17.19 16.71 14.10
CA SER A 114 -17.57 17.91 14.85
C SER A 114 -18.61 17.50 15.90
N HIS A 115 -18.19 17.33 17.14
CA HIS A 115 -19.13 17.14 18.24
C HIS A 115 -19.77 18.48 18.62
N ARG A 116 -20.92 18.82 18.02
CA ARG A 116 -21.88 19.75 18.65
C ARG A 116 -22.57 18.98 19.77
N ASP A 117 -22.07 19.15 21.00
CA ASP A 117 -22.85 18.85 22.20
C ASP A 117 -24.01 19.85 22.28
N GLU A 118 -25.21 19.45 21.88
CA GLU A 118 -26.44 19.99 22.45
C GLU A 118 -27.13 18.83 23.15
N THR A 119 -26.87 18.65 24.46
CA THR A 119 -27.82 18.17 25.48
C THR A 119 -27.09 17.84 26.78
N ALA A 120 -26.96 18.82 27.68
CA ALA A 120 -26.89 18.60 29.13
C ALA A 120 -27.16 19.91 29.90
N LEU A 121 -28.46 20.18 30.09
CA LEU A 121 -29.11 20.69 31.31
C LEU A 121 -28.39 21.75 32.18
N ARG A 122 -29.07 22.91 32.24
CA ARG A 122 -29.45 23.65 33.45
C ARG A 122 -28.96 23.04 34.77
N SER A 123 -28.04 23.74 35.44
CA SER A 123 -28.20 24.04 36.86
C SER A 123 -27.57 25.40 37.15
N ASN A 124 -28.34 26.24 37.82
CA ASN A 124 -28.02 27.59 38.25
C ASN A 124 -27.68 27.53 39.74
N ALA A 125 -26.85 28.49 40.20
CA ALA A 125 -26.47 28.83 41.58
C ALA A 125 -25.41 27.92 42.26
N GLU A 126 -24.39 28.40 42.99
CA GLU A 126 -23.88 29.73 43.40
C GLU A 126 -22.43 29.54 43.94
N LYS A 127 -21.50 30.43 43.54
CA LYS A 127 -20.27 31.06 44.15
C LYS A 127 -19.54 30.48 45.41
N PRO A 128 -18.30 30.97 45.77
CA PRO A 128 -17.24 31.68 45.02
C PRO A 128 -15.76 31.26 45.31
N ASP A 129 -14.87 31.77 44.46
CA ASP A 129 -13.47 32.27 44.63
C ASP A 129 -12.51 31.68 45.69
N VAL A 130 -11.31 31.29 45.23
CA VAL A 130 -10.02 31.83 45.74
C VAL A 130 -8.99 31.85 44.59
N GLU A 131 -8.46 33.04 44.32
CA GLU A 131 -7.31 33.32 43.45
C GLU A 131 -5.99 32.74 44.00
N SER A 132 -5.14 32.22 43.13
CA SER A 132 -3.69 32.28 43.34
C SER A 132 -2.99 32.40 42.00
N GLU A 133 -2.59 33.64 41.72
CA GLU A 133 -1.56 33.99 40.75
C GLU A 133 -0.19 33.44 41.13
N ASN A 134 0.69 33.42 40.12
CA ASN A 134 2.15 33.22 40.10
C ASN A 134 2.50 31.95 39.33
N GLY A 135 3.32 31.96 38.28
CA GLY A 135 4.16 32.99 37.70
C GLY A 135 4.99 32.29 36.61
N TYR A 136 5.27 33.03 35.54
CA TYR A 136 5.97 32.64 34.33
C TYR A 136 7.37 32.01 34.50
N THR A 137 7.88 31.49 33.36
CA THR A 137 9.28 31.21 32.96
C THR A 137 9.82 29.80 33.27
N ASP A 138 10.64 29.14 32.47
CA ASP A 138 11.21 29.33 31.12
C ASP A 138 11.89 27.99 30.73
N ALA A 139 12.18 27.88 29.44
CA ALA A 139 12.82 26.81 28.69
C ALA A 139 14.06 26.12 29.29
N ARG A 140 14.30 24.88 28.85
CA ARG A 140 15.45 24.44 27.99
C ARG A 140 15.54 22.90 27.92
N ILE A 141 15.47 22.30 26.72
CA ILE A 141 16.56 21.75 25.87
C ILE A 141 17.21 20.44 26.40
N GLY A 142 17.20 19.39 25.56
CA GLY A 142 18.08 18.21 25.62
C GLY A 142 17.31 16.88 25.53
N ALA A 143 17.13 16.22 24.38
CA ALA A 143 18.09 15.42 23.59
C ALA A 143 18.13 13.91 23.99
N GLU A 144 17.64 13.09 23.04
CA GLU A 144 18.09 11.75 22.58
C GLU A 144 17.71 10.43 23.32
N ASP A 145 17.03 9.57 22.53
CA ASP A 145 17.09 8.11 22.38
C ASP A 145 16.77 7.10 23.51
N GLY A 146 15.87 6.14 23.16
CA GLY A 146 15.99 4.74 23.58
C GLY A 146 14.77 4.02 24.20
N TYR A 147 14.15 3.14 23.40
CA TYR A 147 13.47 1.86 23.73
C TYR A 147 12.29 1.76 24.76
N ALA A 148 11.11 1.47 24.21
CA ALA A 148 10.13 0.43 24.56
C ALA A 148 9.60 0.21 26.02
N LEU A 149 8.24 0.25 26.07
CA LEU A 149 7.28 -0.53 26.86
C LEU A 149 6.60 0.08 28.12
N SER A 150 5.26 0.08 28.01
CA SER A 150 4.23 -0.03 29.06
C SER A 150 3.81 1.18 29.90
N GLN A 151 2.73 1.80 29.40
CA GLN A 151 1.46 2.06 30.11
C GLN A 151 1.52 2.45 31.60
N LYS A 152 1.17 3.72 31.87
CA LYS A 152 -0.04 4.12 32.62
C LYS A 152 -0.39 5.59 32.36
N PRO A 153 -1.68 5.94 32.22
CA PRO A 153 -2.09 7.28 31.82
C PRO A 153 -2.17 8.19 33.05
N VAL A 154 -1.54 9.36 32.98
CA VAL A 154 -1.86 10.47 33.89
C VAL A 154 -2.58 11.50 33.05
N ASN A 155 -3.89 11.59 33.33
CA ASN A 155 -4.87 12.39 32.62
C ASN A 155 -4.84 13.80 33.21
N ASP A 156 -4.35 14.77 32.45
CA ASP A 156 -4.54 16.19 32.75
C ASP A 156 -4.68 16.98 31.44
N GLY A 157 -5.74 17.79 31.34
CA GLY A 157 -5.94 18.76 30.26
C GLY A 157 -6.80 18.34 29.07
N ASN A 158 -8.14 18.38 29.22
CA ASN A 158 -9.14 18.77 28.21
C ASN A 158 -8.87 18.53 26.69
N GLY A 159 -8.42 17.34 26.33
CA GLY A 159 -8.41 16.89 24.93
C GLY A 159 -9.72 16.18 24.61
N LYS A 160 -10.69 16.87 23.99
CA LYS A 160 -11.89 16.23 23.43
C LYS A 160 -11.42 15.10 22.49
N VAL A 161 -11.62 13.83 22.87
CA VAL A 161 -11.19 12.67 22.09
C VAL A 161 -11.94 12.68 20.76
N MET A 162 -11.30 13.23 19.72
CA MET A 162 -11.85 13.33 18.39
C MET A 162 -11.91 11.94 17.76
N LYS A 163 -13.07 11.28 17.82
CA LYS A 163 -13.28 9.97 17.20
C LYS A 163 -13.13 10.11 15.68
N ARG A 164 -12.01 9.63 15.14
CA ARG A 164 -11.79 9.52 13.69
C ARG A 164 -12.40 8.21 13.23
N MET A 165 -13.35 8.27 12.30
CA MET A 165 -13.97 7.07 11.71
C MET A 165 -13.31 6.80 10.36
N HIS A 166 -12.74 5.61 10.18
CA HIS A 166 -12.16 5.21 8.89
C HIS A 166 -13.26 5.05 7.83
N ILE A 167 -13.00 5.52 6.61
CA ILE A 167 -13.90 5.42 5.48
C ILE A 167 -13.26 4.50 4.44
N PRO A 168 -13.98 3.50 3.91
CA PRO A 168 -13.45 2.63 2.86
C PRO A 168 -13.14 3.42 1.58
N ILE A 169 -12.10 2.97 0.87
CA ILE A 169 -11.66 3.51 -0.42
C ILE A 169 -11.66 2.34 -1.41
N ASP A 170 -12.46 2.43 -2.47
CA ASP A 170 -12.38 1.54 -3.61
C ASP A 170 -11.54 2.24 -4.70
N GLU A 171 -10.49 1.60 -5.21
CA GLU A 171 -9.61 2.15 -6.26
C GLU A 171 -9.84 1.44 -7.59
N VAL A 172 -9.91 2.23 -8.66
CA VAL A 172 -9.91 1.78 -10.05
C VAL A 172 -8.77 2.46 -10.78
N VAL A 173 -7.74 1.70 -11.14
CA VAL A 173 -6.59 2.18 -11.92
C VAL A 173 -6.89 2.03 -13.41
N TYR A 174 -6.78 3.10 -14.18
CA TYR A 174 -6.98 3.06 -15.63
C TYR A 174 -5.83 2.31 -16.32
N GLY A 175 -6.18 1.36 -17.19
CA GLY A 175 -5.21 0.47 -17.82
C GLY A 175 -4.67 -0.63 -16.88
N GLY A 176 -5.10 -0.66 -15.61
CA GLY A 176 -4.81 -1.76 -14.70
C GLY A 176 -5.63 -3.01 -15.02
N MET A 177 -5.14 -4.17 -14.57
CA MET A 177 -5.91 -5.42 -14.65
C MET A 177 -7.04 -5.40 -13.63
N THR A 178 -8.22 -5.82 -14.04
CA THR A 178 -9.32 -6.06 -13.10
C THR A 178 -9.02 -7.29 -12.22
N ALA A 179 -9.65 -7.38 -11.05
CA ALA A 179 -9.48 -8.55 -10.16
C ALA A 179 -9.78 -9.87 -10.89
N VAL A 180 -10.81 -9.88 -11.76
CA VAL A 180 -11.16 -11.07 -12.55
C VAL A 180 -10.06 -11.45 -13.54
N GLN A 181 -9.52 -10.48 -14.28
CA GLN A 181 -8.42 -10.72 -15.22
C GLN A 181 -7.14 -11.16 -14.50
N PHE A 182 -6.85 -10.59 -13.33
CA PHE A 182 -5.71 -10.98 -12.51
C PHE A 182 -5.83 -12.43 -12.05
N GLU A 183 -7.00 -12.83 -11.56
CA GLU A 183 -7.27 -14.21 -11.13
C GLU A 183 -7.15 -15.22 -12.28
N GLN A 184 -7.69 -14.88 -13.46
CA GLN A 184 -7.54 -15.69 -14.67
C GLN A 184 -6.08 -15.84 -15.11
N ALA A 185 -5.31 -14.74 -15.07
CA ALA A 185 -3.89 -14.76 -15.41
C ALA A 185 -3.10 -15.64 -14.43
N ARG A 186 -3.40 -15.56 -13.14
CA ARG A 186 -2.79 -16.38 -12.09
C ARG A 186 -3.07 -17.86 -12.30
N GLU A 187 -4.32 -18.23 -12.57
CA GLU A 187 -4.67 -19.62 -12.85
C GLU A 187 -3.94 -20.16 -14.08
N LYS A 188 -3.86 -19.36 -15.14
CA LYS A 188 -3.12 -19.72 -16.36
C LYS A 188 -1.62 -19.89 -16.08
N GLU A 189 -1.01 -19.03 -15.29
CA GLU A 189 0.39 -19.15 -14.89
C GLU A 189 0.65 -20.45 -14.12
N VAL A 190 -0.24 -20.80 -13.18
CA VAL A 190 -0.15 -22.07 -12.44
C VAL A 190 -0.25 -23.25 -13.39
N GLN A 191 -1.21 -23.24 -14.32
CA GLN A 191 -1.38 -24.31 -15.30
C GLN A 191 -0.13 -24.50 -16.18
N LEU A 192 0.45 -23.42 -16.69
CA LEU A 192 1.66 -23.46 -17.51
C LEU A 192 2.84 -23.98 -16.68
N THR A 193 3.00 -23.51 -15.45
CA THR A 193 4.05 -23.98 -14.53
C THR A 193 3.94 -25.47 -14.24
N GLU A 194 2.73 -25.98 -14.04
CA GLU A 194 2.50 -27.42 -13.82
C GLU A 194 2.81 -28.26 -15.06
N GLN A 195 2.50 -27.75 -16.25
CA GLN A 195 2.84 -28.42 -17.50
C GLN A 195 4.36 -28.50 -17.66
N ASP A 196 5.08 -27.40 -17.43
CA ASP A 196 6.54 -27.34 -17.52
C ASP A 196 7.19 -28.32 -16.54
N LYS A 197 6.73 -28.36 -15.29
CA LYS A 197 7.19 -29.34 -14.28
C LYS A 197 6.98 -30.79 -14.72
N LYS A 198 5.82 -31.11 -15.33
CA LYS A 198 5.54 -32.48 -15.80
C LYS A 198 6.49 -32.87 -16.94
N VAL A 199 6.76 -31.95 -17.86
CA VAL A 199 7.69 -32.18 -18.97
C VAL A 199 9.12 -32.34 -18.45
N GLU A 200 9.55 -31.49 -17.52
CA GLU A 200 10.87 -31.58 -16.89
C GLU A 200 11.05 -32.90 -16.14
N HIS A 201 10.09 -33.30 -15.33
CA HIS A 201 10.13 -34.56 -14.60
C HIS A 201 10.10 -35.78 -15.53
N ALA A 202 9.37 -35.72 -16.64
CA ALA A 202 9.39 -36.77 -17.66
C ALA A 202 10.77 -36.87 -18.34
N LYS A 203 11.39 -35.73 -18.64
CA LYS A 203 12.76 -35.65 -19.17
C LYS A 203 13.76 -36.23 -18.17
N GLU A 204 13.66 -35.85 -16.90
CA GLU A 204 14.52 -36.36 -15.84
C GLU A 204 14.40 -37.87 -15.68
N LYS A 205 13.18 -38.41 -15.63
CA LYS A 205 12.97 -39.87 -15.55
C LYS A 205 13.55 -40.63 -16.74
N LYS A 206 13.41 -40.08 -17.95
CA LYS A 206 14.03 -40.66 -19.14
C LYS A 206 15.55 -40.69 -19.01
N ASN A 207 16.14 -39.55 -18.64
CA ASN A 207 17.59 -39.43 -18.49
C ASN A 207 18.12 -40.33 -17.36
N THR A 208 17.41 -40.45 -16.25
CA THR A 208 17.76 -41.35 -15.14
C THR A 208 17.78 -42.79 -15.60
N LEU A 209 16.75 -43.25 -16.32
CA LEU A 209 16.72 -44.59 -16.89
C LEU A 209 17.88 -44.82 -17.85
N GLU A 210 18.11 -43.87 -18.76
CA GLU A 210 19.21 -43.94 -19.73
C GLU A 210 20.57 -44.06 -19.02
N SER A 211 20.84 -43.22 -18.02
CA SER A 211 22.06 -43.30 -17.22
C SER A 211 22.19 -44.62 -16.46
N TYR A 212 21.10 -45.16 -15.89
CA TYR A 212 21.09 -46.43 -15.18
C TYR A 212 21.42 -47.60 -16.13
N VAL A 213 20.88 -47.60 -17.35
CA VAL A 213 21.19 -48.62 -18.37
C VAL A 213 22.67 -48.58 -18.71
N TYR A 214 23.23 -47.40 -18.99
CA TYR A 214 24.66 -47.27 -19.30
C TYR A 214 25.55 -47.69 -18.13
N GLU A 215 25.22 -47.26 -16.91
CA GLU A 215 25.97 -47.61 -15.70
C GLU A 215 25.91 -49.12 -15.41
N THR A 216 24.73 -49.73 -15.50
CA THR A 216 24.53 -51.16 -15.25
C THR A 216 25.26 -52.01 -16.27
N ARG A 217 25.16 -51.66 -17.56
CA ARG A 217 25.89 -52.34 -18.64
C ARG A 217 27.40 -52.31 -18.41
N ASN A 218 27.95 -51.15 -18.08
CA ASN A 218 29.38 -51.02 -17.78
C ASN A 218 29.78 -51.86 -16.56
N LYS A 219 28.99 -51.84 -15.47
CA LYS A 219 29.27 -52.63 -14.26
C LYS A 219 29.23 -54.14 -14.51
N ILE A 220 28.32 -54.63 -15.34
CA ILE A 220 28.21 -56.07 -15.66
C ILE A 220 29.39 -56.55 -16.50
N LEU A 221 29.84 -55.72 -17.45
CA LEU A 221 30.96 -56.04 -18.33
C LEU A 221 32.33 -55.93 -17.64
N ASP A 222 32.47 -55.03 -16.67
CA ASP A 222 33.73 -54.79 -15.94
C ASP A 222 33.71 -55.44 -14.54
N THR A 223 33.07 -54.79 -13.58
CA THR A 223 33.16 -55.16 -12.14
C THR A 223 32.51 -56.50 -11.79
N TYR A 224 31.38 -56.84 -12.41
CA TYR A 224 30.60 -58.05 -12.10
C TYR A 224 30.81 -59.18 -13.11
N GLN A 225 31.81 -59.09 -13.98
CA GLN A 225 32.06 -60.06 -15.04
C GLN A 225 32.18 -61.50 -14.53
N GLY A 226 32.77 -61.73 -13.36
CA GLY A 226 32.93 -63.05 -12.76
C GLY A 226 31.67 -63.64 -12.12
N PHE A 227 30.61 -62.85 -11.97
CA PHE A 227 29.38 -63.23 -11.26
C PHE A 227 28.15 -63.38 -12.19
N ALA A 228 28.27 -63.03 -13.47
CA ALA A 228 27.21 -63.15 -14.47
C ALA A 228 27.54 -64.23 -15.52
N THR A 229 26.55 -65.04 -15.90
CA THR A 229 26.70 -66.06 -16.96
C THR A 229 26.82 -65.42 -18.35
N GLU A 230 27.35 -66.14 -19.34
CA GLU A 230 27.46 -65.62 -20.71
C GLU A 230 26.08 -65.30 -21.32
N SER A 231 25.06 -66.12 -21.03
CA SER A 231 23.68 -65.86 -21.49
C SER A 231 23.10 -64.56 -20.92
N GLU A 232 23.34 -64.27 -19.64
CA GLU A 232 22.84 -63.04 -19.00
C GLU A 232 23.57 -61.79 -19.51
N LYS A 233 24.84 -61.92 -19.91
CA LYS A 233 25.62 -60.81 -20.50
C LYS A 233 25.11 -60.47 -21.91
N ASP A 234 24.77 -61.48 -22.70
CA ASP A 234 24.25 -61.29 -24.06
C ASP A 234 22.83 -60.69 -24.08
N GLU A 235 22.00 -60.94 -23.06
CA GLU A 235 20.66 -60.35 -22.96
C GLU A 235 20.66 -58.85 -22.58
N ILE A 236 21.73 -58.35 -21.95
CA ILE A 236 21.82 -56.99 -21.40
C ILE A 236 22.67 -56.06 -22.31
N SER A 237 23.36 -56.64 -23.30
CA SER A 237 24.15 -55.92 -24.31
C SER A 237 23.27 -55.55 -25.51
#